data_AF-A0A7S0NXG6-F1
#
_entry.id   AF-A0A7S0NXG6-F1
#
_cell.length_a   1.000
_cell.length_b   1.000
_cell.length_c   1.000
_cell.angle_alpha   90.00
_cell.angle_beta   90.00
_cell.angle_gamma   90.00
#
_symmetry.space_group_name_H-M   'P 1'
#
loop_
_entity.id
_entity.type
_entity.pdbx_description
1 polymer ?
#
loop_
_entity_poly.entity_id
_entity_poly.type
_entity_poly.pdbx_seq_one_letter_code
_entity_poly.pdbx_strand_id
1 'polypeptide(L)'
;MSDADKAKRLAAEVRACDASTQIDLAGVSGLDALAAIVNEGLSKPFPLKQMIRISFIVGGGKKVRQRYDDKLPQMLSDALKAIGFAEDRGASATLSCQGLFKYQHDTDKDLKFVHTFPRVDPSAAAAPAGTDTGEGAMSPAEMLLFADQATFEAMIRAKTVSFSQRRRALEVLKEATAQIASLEAQLTAMTPLTDGEQAWYDSVDADGISHKQAWLQQNLESMVNEGQLTSGERAEVLEKLTAKLAVLEEKLAAAEAAGKSKQAAALVKARDEMQARNMHLRGIACVTHRPKHAAEMARVRKKLAEVEKLEKSKVLLPLEEAQKLNAKPKLLAELEAMEIDAAGWFSR
;
A
#
# COMPACT_ATOMS: atom_id res chain seq x y z
N MET A 1 21.20 17.18 21.47
CA MET A 1 19.73 17.22 21.61
C MET A 1 19.43 16.94 23.06
N SER A 2 18.63 17.76 23.73
CA SER A 2 18.28 17.48 25.13
C SER A 2 17.35 16.25 25.21
N ASP A 3 17.31 15.57 26.35
CA ASP A 3 16.38 14.46 26.59
C ASP A 3 14.91 14.89 26.44
N ALA A 4 14.60 16.16 26.76
CA ALA A 4 13.27 16.74 26.60
C ALA A 4 12.87 16.91 25.13
N ASP A 5 13.78 17.40 24.27
CA ASP A 5 13.51 17.54 22.82
C ASP A 5 13.27 16.18 22.17
N LYS A 6 14.02 15.16 22.63
CA LYS A 6 13.87 13.78 22.15
C LYS A 6 12.55 13.17 22.61
N ALA A 7 12.16 13.38 23.86
CA ALA A 7 10.88 12.92 24.39
C ALA A 7 9.70 13.52 23.60
N LYS A 8 9.72 14.82 23.34
CA LYS A 8 8.68 15.51 22.56
C LYS A 8 8.58 14.98 21.13
N ARG A 9 9.73 14.71 20.48
CA ARG A 9 9.75 14.12 19.13
C ARG A 9 9.15 12.72 19.12
N LEU A 10 9.51 11.89 20.09
CA LEU A 10 9.00 10.52 20.20
C LEU A 10 7.51 10.50 20.56
N ALA A 11 7.03 11.43 21.38
CA ALA A 11 5.60 11.59 21.66
C ALA A 11 4.80 11.94 20.41
N ALA A 12 5.31 12.88 19.59
CA ALA A 12 4.69 13.25 18.32
C ALA A 12 4.68 12.07 17.33
N GLU A 13 5.77 11.30 17.28
CA GLU A 13 5.88 10.07 16.48
C GLU A 13 4.86 9.02 16.91
N VAL A 14 4.72 8.77 18.22
CA VAL A 14 3.67 7.90 18.79
C VAL A 14 2.28 8.38 18.35
N ARG A 15 2.01 9.69 18.43
CA ARG A 15 0.68 10.22 18.14
C ARG A 15 0.33 10.21 16.65
N ALA A 16 1.33 10.29 15.77
CA ALA A 16 1.17 10.24 14.32
C ALA A 16 0.99 8.80 13.78
N CYS A 17 1.10 7.76 14.63
CA CYS A 17 0.96 6.38 14.19
C CYS A 17 -0.47 6.06 13.72
N ASP A 18 -0.60 5.66 12.46
CA ASP A 18 -1.83 5.13 11.83
C ASP A 18 -1.79 3.61 11.62
N ALA A 19 -0.61 3.00 11.76
CA ALA A 19 -0.36 1.57 11.66
C ALA A 19 0.51 1.04 12.81
N SER A 20 0.57 -0.28 12.94
CA SER A 20 1.43 -0.92 13.95
C SER A 20 2.91 -0.67 13.66
N THR A 21 3.63 -0.11 14.62
CA THR A 21 5.05 0.29 14.45
C THR A 21 5.92 -0.08 15.64
N GLN A 22 7.24 0.13 15.50
CA GLN A 22 8.23 -0.01 16.56
C GLN A 22 8.95 1.31 16.80
N ILE A 23 9.14 1.67 18.07
CA ILE A 23 9.78 2.91 18.48
C ILE A 23 10.96 2.57 19.38
N ASP A 24 12.17 2.99 18.98
CA ASP A 24 13.41 2.72 19.71
C ASP A 24 13.63 3.75 20.83
N LEU A 25 13.67 3.28 22.09
CA LEU A 25 13.94 4.13 23.25
C LEU A 25 15.43 4.16 23.66
N ALA A 26 16.34 3.71 22.79
CA ALA A 26 17.77 3.76 23.04
C ALA A 26 18.24 5.19 23.40
N GLY A 27 18.99 5.30 24.50
CA GLY A 27 19.45 6.59 25.03
C GLY A 27 18.31 7.50 25.52
N VAL A 28 17.22 6.92 26.05
CA VAL A 28 16.24 7.61 26.90
C VAL A 28 16.41 7.04 28.30
N SER A 29 16.81 7.87 29.27
CA SER A 29 17.17 7.43 30.63
C SER A 29 16.42 8.18 31.74
N GLY A 30 15.59 9.17 31.41
CA GLY A 30 14.84 9.98 32.38
C GLY A 30 13.39 9.54 32.57
N LEU A 31 12.94 9.47 33.83
CA LEU A 31 11.52 9.24 34.19
C LEU A 31 10.60 10.31 33.58
N ASP A 32 11.01 11.58 33.64
CA ASP A 32 10.22 12.69 33.09
C ASP A 32 10.08 12.60 31.56
N ALA A 33 11.13 12.15 30.87
CA ALA A 33 11.12 11.94 29.43
C ALA A 33 10.15 10.81 29.03
N LEU A 34 10.13 9.71 29.77
CA LEU A 34 9.20 8.59 29.54
C LEU A 34 7.76 8.97 29.87
N ALA A 35 7.56 9.70 30.97
CA ALA A 35 6.26 10.23 31.35
C ALA A 35 5.72 11.19 30.28
N ALA A 36 6.57 12.05 29.70
CA ALA A 36 6.19 12.92 28.59
C ALA A 36 5.78 12.12 27.34
N ILE A 37 6.58 11.12 26.93
CA ILE A 37 6.27 10.26 25.77
C ILE A 37 4.90 9.58 25.94
N VAL A 38 4.66 9.01 27.11
CA VAL A 38 3.42 8.28 27.39
C VAL A 38 2.22 9.22 27.54
N ASN A 39 2.36 10.31 28.29
CA ASN A 39 1.26 11.27 28.47
C ASN A 39 0.89 11.98 27.17
N GLU A 40 1.87 12.50 26.43
CA GLU A 40 1.59 13.23 25.20
C GLU A 40 1.20 12.30 24.04
N GLY A 41 1.76 11.09 24.00
CA GLY A 41 1.51 10.13 22.92
C GLY A 41 0.27 9.25 23.09
N LEU A 42 -0.04 8.81 24.32
CA LEU A 42 -1.00 7.72 24.58
C LEU A 42 -2.19 8.08 25.50
N SER A 43 -2.20 9.24 26.14
CA SER A 43 -3.29 9.64 27.05
C SER A 43 -4.63 9.85 26.34
N LYS A 44 -4.59 10.31 25.08
CA LYS A 44 -5.79 10.58 24.27
C LYS A 44 -6.09 9.41 23.33
N PRO A 45 -7.38 9.02 23.17
CA PRO A 45 -7.77 8.04 22.18
C PRO A 45 -7.30 8.40 20.77
N PHE A 46 -6.91 7.40 19.99
CA PHE A 46 -6.52 7.55 18.59
C PHE A 46 -7.77 7.55 17.70
N PRO A 47 -7.91 8.45 16.73
CA PRO A 47 -9.05 8.50 15.83
C PRO A 47 -8.92 7.44 14.72
N LEU A 48 -8.84 6.16 15.11
CA LEU A 48 -8.60 5.03 14.21
C LEU A 48 -9.77 4.05 14.22
N LYS A 49 -10.10 3.52 13.03
CA LYS A 49 -11.13 2.49 12.86
C LYS A 49 -10.65 1.08 13.21
N GLN A 50 -9.34 0.87 13.21
CA GLN A 50 -8.71 -0.41 13.47
C GLN A 50 -7.70 -0.29 14.61
N MET A 51 -7.47 -1.41 15.29
CA MET A 51 -6.50 -1.48 16.37
C MET A 51 -5.07 -1.50 15.84
N ILE A 52 -4.17 -0.73 16.47
CA ILE A 52 -2.74 -0.74 16.20
C ILE A 52 -1.95 -1.24 17.41
N ARG A 53 -0.71 -1.68 17.18
CA ARG A 53 0.24 -2.03 18.23
C ARG A 53 1.47 -1.15 18.10
N ILE A 54 1.78 -0.40 19.15
CA ILE A 54 3.00 0.42 19.24
C ILE A 54 4.00 -0.34 20.12
N SER A 55 5.12 -0.74 19.54
CA SER A 55 6.12 -1.59 20.18
C SER A 55 7.34 -0.77 20.59
N PHE A 56 7.45 -0.42 21.87
CA PHE A 56 8.62 0.27 22.37
C PHE A 56 9.76 -0.72 22.56
N ILE A 57 10.91 -0.46 21.96
CA ILE A 57 12.14 -1.21 22.22
C ILE A 57 12.74 -0.64 23.50
N VAL A 58 12.67 -1.42 24.57
CA VAL A 58 13.05 -1.02 25.94
C VAL A 58 14.35 -1.67 26.40
N GLY A 59 14.97 -2.48 25.56
CA GLY A 59 16.16 -3.22 25.91
C GLY A 59 16.58 -4.14 24.78
N GLY A 60 17.73 -4.77 24.97
CA GLY A 60 18.08 -5.95 24.20
C GLY A 60 18.95 -6.88 25.00
N GLY A 61 19.24 -8.03 24.42
CA GLY A 61 20.11 -9.02 25.03
C GLY A 61 21.56 -8.67 24.84
N LYS A 62 22.43 -9.69 24.83
CA LYS A 62 23.86 -9.53 25.10
C LYS A 62 24.55 -8.56 24.14
N LYS A 63 24.07 -8.44 22.89
CA LYS A 63 24.74 -7.64 21.84
C LYS A 63 24.45 -6.16 21.93
N VAL A 64 23.28 -5.76 22.45
CA VAL A 64 22.83 -4.36 22.41
C VAL A 64 22.36 -3.83 23.76
N ARG A 65 22.50 -4.61 24.85
CA ARG A 65 22.10 -4.21 26.22
C ARG A 65 22.60 -2.83 26.64
N GLN A 66 23.81 -2.46 26.24
CA GLN A 66 24.45 -1.18 26.62
C GLN A 66 23.77 0.07 26.02
N ARG A 67 22.84 -0.10 25.06
CA ARG A 67 22.10 1.01 24.44
C ARG A 67 20.91 1.48 25.28
N TYR A 68 20.49 0.69 26.26
CA TYR A 68 19.27 0.91 27.03
C TYR A 68 19.58 0.90 28.52
N ASP A 69 18.81 1.67 29.28
CA ASP A 69 18.85 1.59 30.74
C ASP A 69 18.20 0.27 31.19
N ASP A 70 18.82 -0.44 32.13
CA ASP A 70 18.30 -1.72 32.65
C ASP A 70 16.92 -1.55 33.34
N LYS A 71 16.61 -0.35 33.83
CA LYS A 71 15.33 -0.01 34.46
C LYS A 71 14.27 0.47 33.46
N LEU A 72 14.63 0.68 32.19
CA LEU A 72 13.74 1.23 31.16
C LEU A 72 12.42 0.46 30.99
N PRO A 73 12.39 -0.90 31.00
CA PRO A 73 11.14 -1.64 30.91
C PRO A 73 10.20 -1.35 32.09
N GLN A 74 10.75 -1.25 33.30
CA GLN A 74 9.98 -0.97 34.51
C GLN A 74 9.44 0.46 34.50
N MET A 75 10.31 1.44 34.22
CA MET A 75 9.94 2.86 34.18
C MET A 75 8.84 3.15 33.15
N LEU A 76 8.93 2.56 31.95
CA LEU A 76 7.89 2.72 30.93
C LEU A 76 6.57 2.06 31.35
N SER A 77 6.63 0.87 31.96
CA SER A 77 5.44 0.16 32.45
C SER A 77 4.73 0.95 33.55
N ASP A 78 5.48 1.60 34.44
CA ASP A 78 4.93 2.43 35.50
C ASP A 78 4.31 3.73 34.94
N ALA A 79 4.93 4.35 33.94
CA ALA A 79 4.36 5.50 33.23
C ALA A 79 3.05 5.15 32.50
N LEU A 80 2.97 3.97 31.88
CA LEU A 80 1.75 3.46 31.23
C LEU A 80 0.63 3.21 32.25
N LYS A 81 0.96 2.59 33.40
CA LYS A 81 0.01 2.39 34.49
C LYS A 81 -0.52 3.72 35.03
N ALA A 82 0.32 4.76 35.11
CA ALA A 82 -0.08 6.08 35.58
C ALA A 82 -1.15 6.76 34.70
N ILE A 83 -1.20 6.44 33.40
CA ILE A 83 -2.25 6.93 32.48
C ILE A 83 -3.42 5.95 32.31
N GLY A 84 -3.48 4.91 33.15
CA GLY A 84 -4.59 3.95 33.18
C GLY A 84 -4.50 2.84 32.14
N PHE A 85 -3.30 2.45 31.71
CA PHE A 85 -3.10 1.19 31.00
C PHE A 85 -2.90 0.03 31.99
N ALA A 86 -3.30 -1.18 31.59
CA ALA A 86 -3.12 -2.39 32.37
C ALA A 86 -2.18 -3.38 31.66
N GLU A 87 -1.41 -4.13 32.44
CA GLU A 87 -0.52 -5.16 31.90
C GLU A 87 -1.31 -6.47 31.67
N ASP A 88 -1.28 -6.99 30.45
CA ASP A 88 -1.86 -8.28 30.09
C ASP A 88 -0.95 -9.01 29.10
N ARG A 89 -0.37 -10.13 29.52
CA ARG A 89 0.54 -10.95 28.70
C ARG A 89 -0.15 -11.53 27.46
N GLY A 90 -1.46 -11.71 27.49
CA GLY A 90 -2.28 -12.20 26.37
C GLY A 90 -2.69 -11.11 25.37
N ALA A 91 -2.43 -9.83 25.66
CA ALA A 91 -2.91 -8.73 24.84
C ALA A 91 -2.40 -8.83 23.38
N SER A 92 -3.30 -8.53 22.44
CA SER A 92 -3.03 -8.61 21.00
C SER A 92 -3.67 -7.42 20.28
N ALA A 93 -3.41 -7.26 18.98
CA ALA A 93 -3.91 -6.12 18.20
C ALA A 93 -5.41 -6.28 17.84
N THR A 94 -6.24 -6.47 18.86
CA THR A 94 -7.70 -6.58 18.77
C THR A 94 -8.36 -5.46 19.58
N LEU A 95 -9.52 -4.97 19.14
CA LEU A 95 -10.24 -3.86 19.80
C LEU A 95 -10.62 -4.15 21.27
N SER A 96 -10.68 -5.42 21.66
CA SER A 96 -10.89 -5.85 23.06
C SER A 96 -9.70 -5.59 23.98
N CYS A 97 -8.50 -5.32 23.44
CA CYS A 97 -7.26 -5.15 24.19
C CYS A 97 -6.83 -3.67 24.32
N GLN A 98 -7.76 -2.72 24.13
CA GLN A 98 -7.46 -1.28 24.26
C GLN A 98 -7.06 -0.89 25.68
N GLY A 99 -6.05 -0.02 25.78
CA GLY A 99 -5.49 0.37 27.07
C GLY A 99 -4.71 -0.75 27.75
N LEU A 100 -4.30 -1.78 27.02
CA LEU A 100 -3.44 -2.85 27.55
C LEU A 100 -2.01 -2.70 27.04
N PHE A 101 -1.07 -3.29 27.76
CA PHE A 101 0.28 -3.47 27.30
C PHE A 101 0.86 -4.81 27.74
N LYS A 102 1.91 -5.25 27.06
CA LYS A 102 2.64 -6.45 27.42
C LYS A 102 4.14 -6.29 27.20
N TYR A 103 4.90 -6.87 28.11
CA TYR A 103 6.33 -7.06 27.92
C TYR A 103 6.60 -8.35 27.13
N GLN A 104 7.48 -8.28 26.13
CA GLN A 104 7.89 -9.42 25.33
C GLN A 104 9.39 -9.38 25.08
N HIS A 105 10.07 -10.49 25.34
CA HIS A 105 11.47 -10.68 24.95
C HIS A 105 11.50 -11.51 23.66
N ASP A 106 11.94 -10.91 22.57
CA ASP A 106 12.13 -11.57 21.28
C ASP A 106 13.58 -12.08 21.21
N THR A 107 13.74 -13.38 21.45
CA THR A 107 15.06 -14.03 21.50
C THR A 107 15.71 -14.14 20.12
N ASP A 108 14.93 -14.12 19.04
CA ASP A 108 15.45 -14.20 17.68
C ASP A 108 16.06 -12.86 17.25
N LYS A 109 15.48 -11.75 17.73
CA LYS A 109 15.97 -10.39 17.44
C LYS A 109 16.92 -9.83 18.50
N ASP A 110 17.14 -10.55 19.61
CA ASP A 110 17.92 -10.09 20.77
C ASP A 110 17.38 -8.75 21.34
N LEU A 111 16.06 -8.52 21.26
CA LEU A 111 15.40 -7.28 21.66
C LEU A 111 14.27 -7.51 22.66
N LYS A 112 14.09 -6.56 23.57
CA LYS A 112 13.02 -6.52 24.56
C LYS A 112 12.03 -5.43 24.18
N PHE A 113 10.76 -5.79 24.14
CA PHE A 113 9.67 -4.91 23.74
C PHE A 113 8.68 -4.71 24.89
N VAL A 114 8.12 -3.50 24.96
CA VAL A 114 6.84 -3.24 25.59
C VAL A 114 5.85 -2.92 24.47
N HIS A 115 4.98 -3.86 24.16
CA HIS A 115 3.89 -3.67 23.21
C HIS A 115 2.73 -2.98 23.90
N THR A 116 2.30 -1.86 23.36
CA THR A 116 1.16 -1.08 23.85
C THR A 116 0.04 -1.11 22.82
N PHE A 117 -1.18 -1.20 23.32
CA PHE A 117 -2.41 -1.22 22.54
C PHE A 117 -3.21 0.03 22.92
N PRO A 118 -3.05 1.14 22.16
CA PRO A 118 -3.66 2.41 22.53
C PRO A 118 -5.19 2.32 22.55
N ARG A 119 -5.81 3.22 23.30
CA ARG A 119 -7.26 3.43 23.19
C ARG A 119 -7.55 4.03 21.82
N VAL A 120 -8.54 3.52 21.13
CA VAL A 120 -9.01 4.03 19.85
C VAL A 120 -10.43 4.52 19.99
N ASP A 121 -10.76 5.60 19.29
CA ASP A 121 -12.11 6.10 19.14
C ASP A 121 -12.50 6.02 17.65
N PRO A 122 -13.23 4.94 17.27
CA PRO A 122 -13.68 4.77 15.90
C PRO A 122 -14.71 5.81 15.46
N SER A 123 -15.37 6.51 16.39
CA SER A 123 -16.38 7.53 16.10
C SER A 123 -15.76 8.90 15.81
N ALA A 124 -14.61 9.18 16.42
CA ALA A 124 -13.75 10.32 16.10
C ALA A 124 -12.85 10.07 14.88
N ALA A 125 -12.85 8.85 14.34
CA ALA A 125 -12.21 8.55 13.07
C ALA A 125 -13.05 9.17 11.93
N ALA A 126 -12.71 10.41 11.56
CA ALA A 126 -13.09 10.96 10.27
C ALA A 126 -12.79 9.93 9.16
N ALA A 127 -13.55 9.99 8.06
CA ALA A 127 -13.38 9.13 6.89
C ALA A 127 -11.88 8.96 6.53
N PRO A 128 -11.49 7.73 6.12
CA PRO A 128 -10.16 7.18 6.38
C PRO A 128 -9.03 8.10 5.88
N ALA A 129 -8.13 8.46 6.81
CA ALA A 129 -6.84 9.05 6.50
C ALA A 129 -6.00 8.00 5.76
N GLY A 130 -5.89 8.15 4.44
CA GLY A 130 -4.79 7.59 3.68
C GLY A 130 -3.52 8.38 4.03
N THR A 131 -2.42 7.64 4.14
CA THR A 131 -1.05 8.11 4.40
C THR A 131 -0.75 9.50 3.85
N ASP A 132 -0.36 10.39 4.75
CA ASP A 132 0.02 11.78 4.53
C ASP A 132 1.21 11.90 3.56
N THR A 133 0.91 12.39 2.36
CA THR A 133 1.85 13.15 1.53
C THR A 133 1.16 14.44 1.10
N GLY A 134 1.05 15.39 2.03
CA GLY A 134 0.76 16.78 1.71
C GLY A 134 -0.73 17.12 1.58
N GLU A 135 -1.07 18.30 2.11
CA GLU A 135 -2.35 19.00 2.01
C GLU A 135 -3.20 18.58 0.79
N GLY A 136 -4.35 17.92 1.03
CA GLY A 136 -5.41 17.77 0.03
C GLY A 136 -5.04 17.03 -1.26
N ALA A 137 -4.00 16.19 -1.27
CA ALA A 137 -3.64 15.44 -2.46
C ALA A 137 -4.67 14.33 -2.73
N MET A 138 -5.48 14.50 -3.78
CA MET A 138 -6.38 13.48 -4.30
C MET A 138 -5.63 12.17 -4.54
N SER A 139 -6.25 11.04 -4.19
CA SER A 139 -5.73 9.71 -4.53
C SER A 139 -5.60 9.54 -6.05
N PRO A 140 -4.76 8.60 -6.54
CA PRO A 140 -4.69 8.30 -7.97
C PRO A 140 -6.05 8.02 -8.60
N ALA A 141 -6.96 7.35 -7.89
CA ALA A 141 -8.31 7.10 -8.37
C ALA A 141 -9.11 8.39 -8.54
N GLU A 142 -9.13 9.26 -7.53
CA GLU A 142 -9.80 10.56 -7.59
C GLU A 142 -9.20 11.46 -8.68
N MET A 143 -7.87 11.48 -8.82
CA MET A 143 -7.20 12.22 -9.89
C MET A 143 -7.69 11.77 -11.28
N LEU A 144 -7.90 10.47 -11.50
CA LEU A 144 -8.45 9.99 -12.78
C LEU A 144 -9.89 10.47 -13.00
N LEU A 145 -10.72 10.51 -11.96
CA LEU A 145 -12.12 10.92 -12.05
C LEU A 145 -12.25 12.41 -12.35
N PHE A 146 -11.54 13.25 -11.60
CA PHE A 146 -11.76 14.70 -11.61
C PHE A 146 -10.85 15.49 -12.57
N ALA A 147 -9.77 14.90 -13.07
CA ALA A 147 -8.92 15.59 -14.04
C ALA A 147 -9.64 15.84 -15.36
N ASP A 148 -9.32 16.94 -16.05
CA ASP A 148 -9.73 17.11 -17.44
C ASP A 148 -9.07 16.05 -18.35
N GLN A 149 -9.57 15.92 -19.58
CA GLN A 149 -9.09 14.92 -20.54
C GLN A 149 -7.58 15.03 -20.82
N ALA A 150 -7.04 16.24 -21.01
CA ALA A 150 -5.63 16.42 -21.35
C ALA A 150 -4.71 16.05 -20.18
N THR A 151 -5.09 16.48 -18.97
CA THR A 151 -4.39 16.13 -17.73
C THR A 151 -4.47 14.62 -17.47
N PHE A 152 -5.63 14.00 -17.66
CA PHE A 152 -5.82 12.55 -17.56
C PHE A 152 -4.86 11.79 -18.48
N GLU A 153 -4.80 12.15 -19.78
CA GLU A 153 -3.92 11.47 -20.73
C GLU A 153 -2.45 11.61 -20.36
N ALA A 154 -2.02 12.80 -19.91
CA ALA A 154 -0.66 13.04 -19.46
C ALA A 154 -0.32 12.18 -18.22
N MET A 155 -1.22 12.10 -17.24
CA MET A 155 -1.04 11.28 -16.05
C MET A 155 -0.96 9.79 -16.39
N ILE A 156 -1.82 9.27 -17.27
CA ILE A 156 -1.76 7.88 -17.72
C ILE A 156 -0.41 7.57 -18.38
N ARG A 157 0.05 8.42 -19.29
CA ARG A 157 1.35 8.21 -19.96
C ARG A 157 2.52 8.22 -18.97
N ALA A 158 2.48 9.09 -17.96
CA ALA A 158 3.57 9.26 -17.01
C ALA A 158 3.55 8.25 -15.84
N LYS A 159 2.37 7.82 -15.39
CA LYS A 159 2.20 7.09 -14.12
C LYS A 159 1.74 5.65 -14.30
N THR A 160 1.15 5.26 -15.43
CA THR A 160 0.74 3.87 -15.71
C THR A 160 1.48 3.36 -16.94
N VAL A 161 2.67 2.80 -16.70
CA VAL A 161 3.58 2.38 -17.77
C VAL A 161 3.22 0.98 -18.29
N SER A 162 2.77 0.10 -17.41
CA SER A 162 2.43 -1.29 -17.75
C SER A 162 0.97 -1.44 -18.19
N PHE A 163 0.69 -2.51 -18.95
CA PHE A 163 -0.66 -2.85 -19.39
C PHE A 163 -1.59 -3.11 -18.19
N SER A 164 -1.13 -3.85 -17.18
CA SER A 164 -1.89 -4.13 -15.96
C SER A 164 -2.25 -2.85 -15.19
N GLN A 165 -1.32 -1.90 -15.11
CA GLN A 165 -1.59 -0.60 -14.46
C GLN A 165 -2.66 0.21 -15.20
N ARG A 166 -2.58 0.29 -16.54
CA ARG A 166 -3.59 0.96 -17.36
C ARG A 166 -4.94 0.24 -17.32
N ARG A 167 -4.92 -1.10 -17.29
CA ARG A 167 -6.13 -1.90 -17.09
C ARG A 167 -6.77 -1.59 -15.74
N ARG A 168 -6.00 -1.45 -14.65
CA ARG A 168 -6.55 -1.07 -13.35
C ARG A 168 -7.14 0.34 -13.37
N ALA A 169 -6.48 1.30 -14.03
CA ALA A 169 -7.04 2.63 -14.24
C ALA A 169 -8.38 2.60 -14.99
N LEU A 170 -8.53 1.71 -15.98
CA LEU A 170 -9.81 1.51 -16.67
C LEU A 170 -10.88 0.94 -15.74
N GLU A 171 -10.53 -0.01 -14.87
CA GLU A 171 -11.48 -0.56 -13.90
C GLU A 171 -11.96 0.50 -12.90
N VAL A 172 -11.09 1.43 -12.46
CA VAL A 172 -11.52 2.56 -11.62
C VAL A 172 -12.59 3.41 -12.32
N LEU A 173 -12.42 3.70 -13.61
CA LEU A 173 -13.42 4.46 -14.36
C LEU A 173 -14.73 3.69 -14.51
N LYS A 174 -14.68 2.36 -14.71
CA LYS A 174 -15.88 1.51 -14.78
C LYS A 174 -16.60 1.41 -13.44
N GLU A 175 -15.86 1.31 -12.34
CA GLU A 175 -16.39 1.35 -10.97
C GLU A 175 -17.18 2.66 -10.76
N ALA A 176 -16.63 3.80 -11.20
CA ALA A 176 -17.32 5.08 -11.12
C ALA A 176 -18.58 5.14 -11.99
N THR A 177 -18.55 4.62 -13.23
CA THR A 177 -19.78 4.52 -14.06
C THR A 177 -20.85 3.63 -13.41
N ALA A 178 -20.46 2.51 -12.80
CA ALA A 178 -21.39 1.65 -12.08
C ALA A 178 -21.98 2.36 -10.86
N GLN A 179 -21.18 3.17 -10.15
CA GLN A 179 -21.65 3.99 -9.04
C GLN A 179 -22.64 5.07 -9.50
N ILE A 180 -22.35 5.79 -10.59
CA ILE A 180 -23.27 6.77 -11.20
C ILE A 180 -24.61 6.09 -11.53
N ALA A 181 -24.58 4.97 -12.25
CA ALA A 181 -25.79 4.23 -12.61
C ALA A 181 -26.58 3.75 -11.38
N SER A 182 -25.90 3.36 -10.30
CA SER A 182 -26.55 2.98 -9.05
C SER A 182 -27.22 4.17 -8.35
N LEU A 183 -26.61 5.35 -8.38
CA LEU A 183 -27.18 6.58 -7.79
C LEU A 183 -28.37 7.06 -8.61
N GLU A 184 -28.29 7.02 -9.95
CA GLU A 184 -29.40 7.31 -10.86
C GLU A 184 -30.60 6.38 -10.63
N ALA A 185 -30.34 5.10 -10.37
CA ALA A 185 -31.40 4.14 -10.04
C ALA A 185 -32.09 4.48 -8.71
N GLN A 186 -31.35 4.92 -7.68
CA GLN A 186 -31.92 5.38 -6.41
C GLN A 186 -32.79 6.63 -6.62
N LEU A 187 -32.30 7.61 -7.37
CA LEU A 187 -33.05 8.83 -7.72
C LEU A 187 -34.33 8.50 -8.49
N THR A 188 -34.26 7.57 -9.45
CA THR A 188 -35.42 7.09 -10.21
C THR A 188 -36.44 6.40 -9.30
N ALA A 189 -35.97 5.66 -8.29
CA ALA A 189 -36.81 5.02 -7.27
C ALA A 189 -37.30 5.99 -6.17
N MET A 190 -37.05 7.30 -6.31
CA MET A 190 -37.34 8.33 -5.31
C MET A 190 -36.71 8.06 -3.93
N THR A 191 -35.60 7.33 -3.90
CA THR A 191 -34.80 7.12 -2.69
C THR A 191 -33.82 8.29 -2.56
N PRO A 192 -33.82 9.01 -1.43
CA PRO A 192 -32.92 10.15 -1.25
C PRO A 192 -31.46 9.65 -1.15
N LEU A 193 -30.57 10.34 -1.85
CA LEU A 193 -29.13 10.16 -1.67
C LEU A 193 -28.69 10.80 -0.35
N THR A 194 -27.63 10.28 0.25
CA THR A 194 -26.96 10.95 1.37
C THR A 194 -26.24 12.22 0.89
N ASP A 195 -25.96 13.16 1.79
CA ASP A 195 -25.25 14.42 1.45
C ASP A 195 -23.90 14.16 0.75
N GLY A 196 -23.18 13.11 1.17
CA GLY A 196 -21.91 12.71 0.56
C GLY A 196 -22.08 12.12 -0.83
N GLU A 197 -23.11 11.31 -1.06
CA GLU A 197 -23.41 10.74 -2.37
C GLU A 197 -23.88 11.82 -3.35
N GLN A 198 -24.72 12.74 -2.90
CA GLN A 198 -25.17 13.87 -3.70
C GLN A 198 -23.99 14.77 -4.10
N ALA A 199 -23.12 15.14 -3.13
CA ALA A 199 -21.95 15.96 -3.41
C ALA A 199 -20.98 15.28 -4.39
N TRP A 200 -20.77 13.96 -4.26
CA TRP A 200 -19.96 13.19 -5.21
C TRP A 200 -20.60 13.17 -6.60
N TYR A 201 -21.90 12.84 -6.68
CA TYR A 201 -22.65 12.79 -7.94
C TYR A 201 -22.62 14.13 -8.69
N ASP A 202 -22.80 15.25 -7.97
CA ASP A 202 -22.79 16.60 -8.55
C ASP A 202 -21.39 17.04 -9.02
N SER A 203 -20.33 16.42 -8.48
CA SER A 203 -18.94 16.75 -8.79
C SER A 203 -18.34 15.96 -9.95
N VAL A 204 -18.96 14.83 -10.32
CA VAL A 204 -18.41 13.88 -11.29
C VAL A 204 -18.99 14.13 -12.68
N ASP A 205 -18.11 14.25 -13.69
CA ASP A 205 -18.50 14.37 -15.09
C ASP A 205 -18.68 13.00 -15.74
N ALA A 206 -19.93 12.54 -15.86
CA ALA A 206 -20.28 11.24 -16.44
C ALA A 206 -19.84 11.10 -17.91
N ASP A 207 -20.03 12.15 -18.71
CA ASP A 207 -19.63 12.17 -20.12
C ASP A 207 -18.10 12.16 -20.25
N GLY A 208 -17.42 12.94 -19.42
CA GLY A 208 -15.96 12.95 -19.31
C GLY A 208 -15.41 11.57 -18.94
N ILE A 209 -16.02 10.87 -17.99
CA ILE A 209 -15.62 9.49 -17.63
C ILE A 209 -15.80 8.54 -18.82
N SER A 210 -16.91 8.64 -19.55
CA SER A 210 -17.18 7.81 -20.73
C SER A 210 -16.11 8.01 -21.82
N HIS A 211 -15.75 9.26 -22.11
CA HIS A 211 -14.67 9.58 -23.06
C HIS A 211 -13.31 9.03 -22.61
N LYS A 212 -12.95 9.20 -21.33
CA LYS A 212 -11.72 8.63 -20.75
C LYS A 212 -11.68 7.11 -20.86
N GLN A 213 -12.81 6.43 -20.65
CA GLN A 213 -12.91 4.97 -20.81
C GLN A 213 -12.66 4.56 -22.25
N ALA A 214 -13.33 5.18 -23.22
CA ALA A 214 -13.16 4.86 -24.64
C ALA A 214 -11.71 5.05 -25.09
N TRP A 215 -11.10 6.17 -24.69
CA TRP A 215 -9.69 6.44 -24.98
C TRP A 215 -8.76 5.39 -24.36
N LEU A 216 -8.98 5.03 -23.10
CA LEU A 216 -8.12 4.07 -22.39
C LEU A 216 -8.30 2.64 -22.92
N GLN A 217 -9.51 2.26 -23.35
CA GLN A 217 -9.77 1.02 -24.05
C GLN A 217 -9.00 0.94 -25.37
N GLN A 218 -9.05 2.00 -26.19
CA GLN A 218 -8.27 2.07 -27.43
C GLN A 218 -6.76 2.01 -27.15
N ASN A 219 -6.30 2.66 -26.09
CA ASN A 219 -4.89 2.62 -25.68
C ASN A 219 -4.46 1.20 -25.29
N LEU A 220 -5.26 0.49 -24.50
CA LEU A 220 -5.00 -0.90 -24.10
C LEU A 220 -5.01 -1.84 -25.31
N GLU A 221 -5.93 -1.65 -26.26
CA GLU A 221 -5.94 -2.43 -27.50
C GLU A 221 -4.67 -2.21 -28.32
N SER A 222 -4.22 -0.95 -28.41
CA SER A 222 -2.98 -0.58 -29.10
C SER A 222 -1.76 -1.23 -28.44
N MET A 223 -1.67 -1.22 -27.10
CA MET A 223 -0.60 -1.90 -26.37
C MET A 223 -0.54 -3.41 -26.67
N VAL A 224 -1.69 -4.07 -26.76
CA VAL A 224 -1.75 -5.49 -27.12
C VAL A 224 -1.33 -5.69 -28.58
N ASN A 225 -1.80 -4.86 -29.50
CA ASN A 225 -1.49 -5.01 -30.93
C ASN A 225 -0.01 -4.71 -31.24
N GLU A 226 0.59 -3.77 -30.52
CA GLU A 226 2.01 -3.42 -30.63
C GLU A 226 2.92 -4.34 -29.81
N GLY A 227 2.35 -5.24 -29.00
CA GLY A 227 3.10 -6.12 -28.11
C GLY A 227 3.83 -5.41 -26.98
N GLN A 228 3.34 -4.25 -26.54
CA GLN A 228 3.82 -3.53 -25.37
C GLN A 228 3.36 -4.21 -24.06
N LEU A 229 3.58 -5.52 -23.95
CA LEU A 229 3.20 -6.35 -22.81
C LEU A 229 4.44 -6.96 -22.16
N THR A 230 4.48 -6.96 -20.82
CA THR A 230 5.45 -7.77 -20.08
C THR A 230 5.17 -9.26 -20.26
N SER A 231 6.11 -10.13 -19.87
CA SER A 231 5.90 -11.57 -19.98
C SER A 231 4.70 -12.10 -19.20
N GLY A 232 4.43 -11.53 -18.02
CA GLY A 232 3.26 -11.89 -17.20
C GLY A 232 1.96 -11.43 -17.86
N GLU A 233 1.91 -10.16 -18.28
CA GLU A 233 0.75 -9.58 -18.97
C GLU A 233 0.42 -10.31 -20.28
N ARG A 234 1.44 -10.68 -21.06
CA ARG A 234 1.27 -11.48 -22.27
C ARG A 234 0.65 -12.85 -21.95
N ALA A 235 1.10 -13.51 -20.90
CA ALA A 235 0.54 -14.80 -20.48
C ALA A 235 -0.94 -14.66 -20.11
N GLU A 236 -1.31 -13.65 -19.31
CA GLU A 236 -2.72 -13.37 -18.97
C GLU A 236 -3.58 -13.07 -20.21
N VAL A 237 -3.07 -12.25 -21.13
CA VAL A 237 -3.82 -11.90 -22.36
C VAL A 237 -3.99 -13.14 -23.25
N LEU A 238 -2.95 -13.96 -23.39
CA LEU A 238 -3.04 -15.21 -24.16
C LEU A 238 -4.01 -16.21 -23.54
N GLU A 239 -4.04 -16.32 -22.22
CA GLU A 239 -5.01 -17.15 -21.49
C GLU A 239 -6.44 -16.69 -21.80
N LYS A 240 -6.71 -15.38 -21.67
CA LYS A 240 -8.02 -14.81 -21.98
C LYS A 240 -8.43 -14.98 -23.45
N LEU A 241 -7.49 -14.82 -24.39
CA LEU A 241 -7.76 -15.05 -25.81
C LEU A 241 -8.05 -16.53 -26.08
N THR A 242 -7.34 -17.45 -25.42
CA THR A 242 -7.56 -18.89 -25.56
C THR A 242 -8.92 -19.29 -25.00
N ALA A 243 -9.31 -18.78 -23.83
CA ALA A 243 -10.64 -19.01 -23.26
C ALA A 243 -11.76 -18.44 -24.16
N LYS A 244 -11.57 -17.24 -24.74
CA LYS A 244 -12.53 -16.65 -25.68
C LYS A 244 -12.65 -17.45 -26.98
N LEU A 245 -11.54 -17.99 -27.50
CA LEU A 245 -11.55 -18.86 -28.68
C LEU A 245 -12.37 -20.12 -28.42
N ALA A 246 -12.20 -20.79 -27.27
CA ALA A 246 -13.00 -21.94 -26.90
C ALA A 246 -14.51 -21.63 -26.87
N VAL A 247 -14.91 -20.49 -26.28
CA VAL A 247 -16.32 -20.04 -26.27
C VAL A 247 -16.83 -19.73 -27.68
N LEU A 248 -16.00 -19.18 -28.57
CA LEU A 248 -16.38 -18.95 -29.97
C LEU A 248 -16.56 -20.25 -30.73
N GLU A 249 -15.70 -21.25 -30.49
CA GLU A 249 -15.81 -22.58 -31.09
C GLU A 249 -17.10 -23.28 -30.67
N GLU A 250 -17.46 -23.22 -29.37
CA GLU A 250 -18.75 -23.75 -28.88
C GLU A 250 -19.95 -23.05 -29.53
N LYS A 251 -19.91 -21.71 -29.62
CA LYS A 251 -20.97 -20.93 -30.27
C LYS A 251 -21.07 -21.22 -31.76
N LEU A 252 -19.94 -21.44 -32.42
CA LEU A 252 -19.89 -21.78 -33.84
C LEU A 252 -20.54 -23.15 -34.07
N ALA A 253 -20.15 -24.17 -33.30
CA ALA A 253 -20.73 -25.50 -33.38
C ALA A 253 -22.25 -25.47 -33.15
N ALA A 254 -22.72 -24.70 -32.16
CA ALA A 254 -24.15 -24.52 -31.90
C ALA A 254 -24.89 -23.81 -33.05
N ALA A 255 -24.28 -22.80 -33.67
CA ALA A 255 -24.87 -22.07 -34.81
C ALA A 255 -24.94 -22.94 -36.07
N GLU A 256 -23.91 -23.76 -36.32
CA GLU A 256 -23.88 -24.73 -37.42
C GLU A 256 -24.92 -25.83 -37.23
N ALA A 257 -25.02 -26.40 -36.04
CA ALA A 257 -26.05 -27.39 -35.70
C ALA A 257 -27.48 -26.84 -35.84
N ALA A 258 -27.67 -25.55 -35.55
CA ALA A 258 -28.94 -24.85 -35.70
C ALA A 258 -29.22 -24.34 -37.14
N GLY A 259 -28.33 -24.61 -38.11
CA GLY A 259 -28.48 -24.16 -39.50
C GLY A 259 -28.41 -22.64 -39.69
N LYS A 260 -27.88 -21.89 -38.72
CA LYS A 260 -27.81 -20.42 -38.74
C LYS A 260 -26.58 -19.94 -39.51
N SER A 261 -26.54 -20.18 -40.82
CA SER A 261 -25.40 -19.94 -41.71
C SER A 261 -24.79 -18.52 -41.61
N LYS A 262 -25.62 -17.47 -41.54
CA LYS A 262 -25.15 -16.08 -41.38
C LYS A 262 -24.45 -15.85 -40.03
N GLN A 263 -24.95 -16.47 -38.96
CA GLN A 263 -24.36 -16.38 -37.62
C GLN A 263 -23.05 -17.18 -37.56
N ALA A 264 -23.03 -18.38 -38.15
CA ALA A 264 -21.82 -19.20 -38.25
C ALA A 264 -20.70 -18.46 -39.01
N ALA A 265 -20.99 -17.85 -40.16
CA ALA A 265 -20.01 -17.07 -40.92
C ALA A 265 -19.42 -15.89 -40.12
N ALA A 266 -20.23 -15.19 -39.33
CA ALA A 266 -19.76 -14.12 -38.46
C ALA A 266 -18.85 -14.63 -37.33
N LEU A 267 -19.18 -15.80 -36.75
CA LEU A 267 -18.38 -16.44 -35.70
C LEU A 267 -17.05 -16.98 -36.23
N VAL A 268 -17.01 -17.53 -37.44
CA VAL A 268 -15.76 -17.94 -38.11
C VAL A 268 -14.83 -16.75 -38.27
N LYS A 269 -15.34 -15.62 -38.79
CA LYS A 269 -14.54 -14.40 -38.95
C LYS A 269 -13.96 -13.91 -37.61
N ALA A 270 -14.79 -13.87 -36.57
CA ALA A 270 -14.34 -13.48 -35.22
C ALA A 270 -13.29 -14.44 -34.63
N ARG A 271 -13.43 -15.75 -34.90
CA ARG A 271 -12.47 -16.78 -34.49
C ARG A 271 -11.13 -16.59 -35.20
N ASP A 272 -11.14 -16.40 -36.51
CA ASP A 272 -9.92 -16.19 -37.31
C ASP A 272 -9.18 -14.92 -36.86
N GLU A 273 -9.90 -13.82 -36.63
CA GLU A 273 -9.31 -12.57 -36.12
C GLU A 273 -8.66 -12.76 -34.73
N MET A 274 -9.33 -13.46 -33.80
CA MET A 274 -8.74 -13.77 -32.49
C MET A 274 -7.56 -14.72 -32.57
N GLN A 275 -7.60 -15.70 -33.47
CA GLN A 275 -6.52 -16.68 -33.65
C GLN A 275 -5.28 -16.00 -34.25
N ALA A 276 -5.46 -15.11 -35.22
CA ALA A 276 -4.39 -14.27 -35.75
C ALA A 276 -3.74 -13.41 -34.66
N ARG A 277 -4.55 -12.77 -33.80
CA ARG A 277 -4.05 -11.99 -32.66
C ARG A 277 -3.28 -12.84 -31.65
N ASN A 278 -3.72 -14.07 -31.40
CA ASN A 278 -3.04 -15.01 -30.51
C ASN A 278 -1.64 -15.38 -31.05
N MET A 279 -1.56 -15.72 -32.34
CA MET A 279 -0.28 -16.02 -33.01
C MET A 279 0.67 -14.81 -33.01
N HIS A 280 0.15 -13.62 -33.32
CA HIS A 280 0.90 -12.37 -33.31
C HIS A 280 1.55 -12.11 -31.95
N LEU A 281 0.77 -12.18 -30.87
CA LEU A 281 1.27 -11.97 -29.51
C LEU A 281 2.33 -12.99 -29.09
N ARG A 282 2.21 -14.25 -29.50
CA ARG A 282 3.23 -15.28 -29.24
C ARG A 282 4.54 -14.97 -29.96
N GLY A 283 4.47 -14.36 -31.15
CA GLY A 283 5.63 -14.00 -31.96
C GLY A 283 6.35 -12.72 -31.55
N ILE A 284 5.69 -11.80 -30.84
CA ILE A 284 6.30 -10.53 -30.40
C ILE A 284 7.09 -10.71 -29.09
N ALA A 285 8.25 -10.05 -29.03
CA ALA A 285 9.07 -9.95 -27.82
C ALA A 285 8.39 -9.11 -26.74
N CYS A 286 8.42 -9.57 -25.49
CA CYS A 286 7.87 -8.83 -24.36
C CYS A 286 8.70 -7.59 -24.01
N VAL A 287 8.02 -6.55 -23.54
CA VAL A 287 8.70 -5.38 -22.96
C VAL A 287 9.16 -5.67 -21.53
N THR A 288 10.22 -4.98 -21.12
CA THR A 288 10.69 -4.95 -19.73
C THR A 288 10.72 -3.51 -19.26
N HIS A 289 10.06 -3.23 -18.15
CA HIS A 289 10.07 -1.90 -17.55
C HIS A 289 11.15 -1.85 -16.49
N ARG A 290 12.17 -1.00 -16.72
CA ARG A 290 13.21 -0.76 -15.72
C ARG A 290 12.67 0.23 -14.69
N PRO A 291 12.65 -0.12 -13.39
CA PRO A 291 12.24 0.80 -12.35
C PRO A 291 13.09 2.09 -12.36
N LYS A 292 12.47 3.21 -12.00
CA LYS A 292 13.20 4.44 -11.69
C LYS A 292 14.23 4.12 -10.60
N HIS A 293 15.46 4.62 -10.73
CA HIS A 293 16.56 4.35 -9.79
C HIS A 293 17.05 2.90 -9.70
N ALA A 294 16.77 2.02 -10.67
CA ALA A 294 17.14 0.60 -10.59
C ALA A 294 18.62 0.31 -10.24
N ALA A 295 19.57 1.11 -10.77
CA ALA A 295 20.98 0.97 -10.44
C ALA A 295 21.28 1.38 -8.98
N GLU A 296 20.61 2.41 -8.48
CA GLU A 296 20.78 2.92 -7.14
C GLU A 296 20.14 2.00 -6.09
N MET A 297 18.94 1.48 -6.38
CA MET A 297 18.30 0.44 -5.57
C MET A 297 19.19 -0.82 -5.48
N ALA A 298 19.80 -1.25 -6.59
CA ALA A 298 20.73 -2.37 -6.57
C ALA A 298 21.97 -2.09 -5.69
N ARG A 299 22.51 -0.86 -5.75
CA ARG A 299 23.62 -0.41 -4.90
C ARG A 299 23.23 -0.41 -3.41
N VAL A 300 22.05 0.13 -3.07
CA VAL A 300 21.54 0.18 -1.69
C VAL A 300 21.25 -1.22 -1.16
N ARG A 301 20.63 -2.10 -1.95
CA ARG A 301 20.43 -3.51 -1.60
C ARG A 301 21.74 -4.25 -1.36
N LYS A 302 22.78 -4.00 -2.17
CA LYS A 302 24.12 -4.56 -1.94
C LYS A 302 24.71 -4.10 -0.60
N LYS A 303 24.62 -2.81 -0.29
CA LYS A 303 25.05 -2.26 1.01
C LYS A 303 24.26 -2.87 2.18
N LEU A 304 22.95 -3.03 2.05
CA LEU A 304 22.11 -3.69 3.05
C LEU A 304 22.54 -5.15 3.26
N ALA A 305 22.80 -5.91 2.19
CA ALA A 305 23.27 -7.29 2.30
C ALA A 305 24.65 -7.39 2.99
N GLU A 306 25.54 -6.43 2.77
CA GLU A 306 26.83 -6.33 3.48
C GLU A 306 26.60 -6.04 4.98
N VAL A 307 25.71 -5.10 5.31
CA VAL A 307 25.35 -4.77 6.69
C VAL A 307 24.67 -5.94 7.41
N GLU A 308 23.80 -6.69 6.74
CA GLU A 308 23.18 -7.90 7.28
C GLU A 308 24.19 -9.02 7.53
N LYS A 309 25.23 -9.15 6.68
CA LYS A 309 26.33 -10.09 6.93
C LYS A 309 27.13 -9.71 8.17
N LEU A 310 27.39 -8.41 8.36
CA LEU A 310 28.06 -7.90 9.56
C LEU A 310 27.21 -8.14 10.82
N GLU A 311 25.89 -7.92 10.74
CA GLU A 311 24.94 -8.18 11.83
C GLU A 311 24.90 -9.67 12.24
N LYS A 312 25.04 -10.57 11.25
CA LYS A 312 25.10 -12.03 11.45
C LYS A 312 26.49 -12.53 11.88
N SER A 313 27.52 -11.68 11.86
CA SER A 313 28.87 -12.05 12.30
C SER A 313 28.90 -12.38 13.80
N LYS A 314 29.70 -13.38 14.17
CA LYS A 314 29.91 -13.79 15.57
C LYS A 314 31.15 -13.14 16.20
N VAL A 315 31.88 -12.31 15.44
CA VAL A 315 33.13 -11.67 15.85
C VAL A 315 32.85 -10.26 16.35
N LEU A 316 33.63 -9.77 17.32
CA LEU A 316 33.59 -8.38 17.78
C LEU A 316 33.98 -7.45 16.61
N LEU A 317 33.05 -6.60 16.21
CA LEU A 317 33.21 -5.68 15.09
C LEU A 317 34.04 -4.44 15.51
N PRO A 318 35.01 -3.98 14.71
CA PRO A 318 35.66 -2.69 14.87
C PRO A 318 34.65 -1.53 14.83
N LEU A 319 35.01 -0.39 15.42
CA LEU A 319 34.13 0.79 15.52
C LEU A 319 33.58 1.25 14.16
N GLU A 320 34.38 1.17 13.09
CA GLU A 320 33.96 1.52 11.73
C GLU A 320 32.89 0.56 11.16
N GLU A 321 32.95 -0.73 11.51
CA GLU A 321 31.96 -1.72 11.09
C GLU A 321 30.68 -1.61 11.93
N ALA A 322 30.80 -1.23 13.21
CA ALA A 322 29.66 -0.89 14.06
C ALA A 322 28.91 0.37 13.58
N GLN A 323 29.63 1.37 13.03
CA GLN A 323 29.01 2.54 12.42
C GLN A 323 28.19 2.20 11.16
N LYS A 324 28.61 1.20 10.36
CA LYS A 324 27.85 0.73 9.21
C LYS A 324 26.52 0.08 9.60
N LEU A 325 26.45 -0.60 10.74
CA LEU A 325 25.20 -1.14 11.29
C LEU A 325 24.20 -0.02 11.63
N ASN A 326 24.68 1.11 12.14
CA ASN A 326 23.82 2.27 12.46
C ASN A 326 23.23 2.93 11.20
N ALA A 327 23.82 2.73 10.03
CA ALA A 327 23.30 3.24 8.75
C ALA A 327 22.14 2.39 8.19
N LYS A 328 21.88 1.19 8.74
CA LYS A 328 20.85 0.26 8.24
C LYS A 328 19.44 0.88 8.15
N PRO A 329 18.91 1.57 9.18
CA PRO A 329 17.57 2.15 9.10
C PRO A 329 17.47 3.22 8.02
N LYS A 330 18.55 4.02 7.84
CA LYS A 330 18.61 5.04 6.79
C LYS A 330 18.62 4.42 5.39
N LEU A 331 19.39 3.34 5.18
CA LEU A 331 19.43 2.62 3.90
C LEU A 331 18.09 1.95 3.58
N LEU A 332 17.37 1.43 4.58
CA LEU A 332 16.03 0.89 4.40
C LEU A 332 15.03 1.98 4.01
N ALA A 333 15.02 3.12 4.71
CA ALA A 333 14.16 4.25 4.38
C ALA A 333 14.48 4.84 2.99
N GLU A 334 15.75 4.91 2.60
CA GLU A 334 16.18 5.35 1.27
C GLU A 334 15.72 4.38 0.18
N LEU A 335 15.83 3.07 0.43
CA LEU A 335 15.32 2.05 -0.49
C LEU A 335 13.80 2.14 -0.64
N GLU A 336 13.07 2.26 0.46
CA GLU A 336 11.62 2.38 0.46
C GLU A 336 11.15 3.63 -0.28
N ALA A 337 11.79 4.79 -0.04
CA ALA A 337 11.48 6.02 -0.75
C ALA A 337 11.74 5.89 -2.27
N MET A 338 12.84 5.25 -2.67
CA MET A 338 13.12 4.96 -4.09
C MET A 338 12.11 3.98 -4.69
N GLU A 339 11.68 2.97 -3.94
CA GLU A 339 10.68 2.01 -4.39
C GLU A 339 9.30 2.66 -4.54
N ILE A 340 8.93 3.58 -3.66
CA ILE A 340 7.69 4.37 -3.75
C ILE A 340 7.75 5.33 -4.96
N ASP A 341 8.85 6.06 -5.16
CA ASP A 341 9.00 6.96 -6.31
C ASP A 341 9.09 6.21 -7.65
N ALA A 342 9.64 4.99 -7.62
CA ALA A 342 9.69 4.10 -8.79
C ALA A 342 8.36 3.39 -9.05
N ALA A 343 7.46 3.32 -8.06
CA ALA A 343 6.16 2.69 -8.21
C ALA A 343 5.27 3.56 -9.12
N GLY A 344 4.84 2.98 -10.23
CA GLY A 344 3.75 3.56 -11.02
C GLY A 344 2.42 3.44 -10.26
N TRP A 345 1.41 4.19 -10.70
CA TRP A 345 0.07 4.02 -10.16
C TRP A 345 -0.42 2.59 -10.36
N PHE A 346 -1.13 2.06 -9.36
CA PHE A 346 -1.72 0.72 -9.39
C PHE A 346 -0.71 -0.44 -9.55
N SER A 347 0.54 -0.25 -9.09
CA SER A 347 1.58 -1.29 -9.16
C SER A 347 1.50 -2.34 -8.03
N ARG A 348 0.51 -2.26 -7.15
CA ARG A 348 0.33 -3.12 -5.97
C ARG A 348 -1.02 -3.82 -6.01
#